data_AF-A0A3B8X3T1-F1
#
_entry.id   AF-A0A3B8X3T1-F1
#
_cell.length_a   1.000
_cell.length_b   1.000
_cell.length_c   1.000
_cell.angle_alpha   90.00
_cell.angle_beta   90.00
_cell.angle_gamma   90.00
#
_symmetry.space_group_name_H-M   'P 1'
#
loop_
_entity.id
_entity.type
_entity.pdbx_description
1 polymer ?
#
loop_
_entity_poly.entity_id
_entity_poly.type
_entity_poly.pdbx_seq_one_letter_code
_entity_poly.pdbx_strand_id
1 'polypeptide(L)'
;MKGIKMILGALAAASLLVSVSANAQENTKRGAYETNKAFDNTFIGIGAGINSTIMHPSQPKTWGEMGLALDVNFGKWWTPAVGARLGYHGMWNNSKQVFDANGIDANTPYGFHYFHGDILWNISNSIAGYKADRFWDFAPYATMGLLNVNKSRTPFAKTTRNHEWAAGLGLLNILRVTERINVTLDLMVLAGKGSAYTTDSDRVALFPSATIGLAFNLGKTNFDRHSEITPVVVPVPFTVEQYNSLAEKAAALE
;
A
#
# COMPACT_ATOMS: atom_id res chain seq x y z
N MET A 1 7.67 29.48 9.15
CA MET A 1 8.64 28.36 9.31
C MET A 1 8.37 27.44 10.51
N LYS A 2 7.63 27.86 11.55
CA LYS A 2 7.34 27.02 12.73
C LYS A 2 6.34 25.88 12.46
N GLY A 3 5.30 26.10 11.63
CA GLY A 3 4.33 25.04 11.28
C GLY A 3 4.87 23.90 10.40
N ILE A 4 5.91 24.17 9.59
CA ILE A 4 6.50 23.20 8.65
C ILE A 4 7.29 22.10 9.38
N LYS A 5 8.03 22.47 10.42
CA LYS A 5 8.71 21.49 11.29
C LYS A 5 7.72 20.71 12.15
N MET A 6 6.55 21.30 12.44
CA MET A 6 5.51 20.67 13.24
C MET A 6 4.74 19.60 12.46
N ILE A 7 4.54 19.76 11.14
CA ILE A 7 3.84 18.76 10.31
C ILE A 7 4.78 17.63 9.88
N LEU A 8 6.01 17.93 9.41
CA LEU A 8 7.00 16.87 9.18
C LEU A 8 7.39 16.17 10.49
N GLY A 9 7.46 16.93 11.59
CA GLY A 9 7.68 16.41 12.93
C GLY A 9 6.50 15.58 13.44
N ALA A 10 5.25 15.95 13.15
CA ALA A 10 4.08 15.16 13.52
C ALA A 10 3.88 13.93 12.62
N LEU A 11 4.29 13.97 11.35
CA LEU A 11 4.25 12.82 10.44
C LEU A 11 5.36 11.80 10.76
N ALA A 12 6.53 12.30 11.19
CA ALA A 12 7.62 11.48 11.73
C ALA A 12 7.36 11.02 13.18
N ALA A 13 6.66 11.80 14.00
CA ALA A 13 6.31 11.43 15.37
C ALA A 13 5.08 10.50 15.44
N ALA A 14 4.11 10.62 14.53
CA ALA A 14 3.00 9.68 14.44
C ALA A 14 3.47 8.28 13.99
N SER A 15 4.57 8.18 13.25
CA SER A 15 5.23 6.90 12.92
C SER A 15 6.13 6.38 14.05
N LEU A 16 6.62 7.23 14.95
CA LEU A 16 7.46 6.84 16.10
C LEU A 16 6.68 6.59 17.41
N LEU A 17 5.46 7.11 17.56
CA LEU A 17 4.73 7.08 18.83
C LEU A 17 3.79 5.88 19.05
N VAL A 18 3.77 4.88 18.17
CA VAL A 18 2.93 3.67 18.34
C VAL A 18 3.74 2.37 18.44
N SER A 19 5.07 2.46 18.57
CA SER A 19 5.96 1.28 18.59
C SER A 19 6.68 1.07 19.92
N VAL A 20 5.96 0.99 21.05
CA VAL A 20 6.51 0.36 22.28
C VAL A 20 5.41 -0.38 23.04
N SER A 21 4.90 -1.44 22.45
CA SER A 21 4.27 -2.53 23.22
C SER A 21 4.91 -3.83 22.75
N ALA A 22 6.03 -4.16 23.39
CA ALA A 22 6.71 -5.44 23.25
C ALA A 22 5.80 -6.54 23.82
N ASN A 23 4.91 -7.08 22.98
CA ASN A 23 4.20 -8.31 23.31
C ASN A 23 5.14 -9.48 23.01
N ALA A 24 5.62 -10.07 24.11
CA ALA A 24 6.01 -11.44 24.34
C ALA A 24 6.43 -12.26 23.11
N GLN A 25 7.67 -12.73 23.18
CA GLN A 25 8.30 -13.75 22.36
C GLN A 25 7.36 -14.92 22.05
N GLU A 26 6.62 -14.82 20.96
CA GLU A 26 5.76 -15.87 20.43
C GLU A 26 6.48 -16.48 19.22
N ASN A 27 6.64 -17.81 19.25
CA ASN A 27 7.39 -18.61 18.28
C ASN A 27 7.16 -18.14 16.83
N THR A 28 8.10 -17.36 16.32
CA THR A 28 8.03 -16.74 15.00
C THR A 28 8.35 -17.80 13.95
N LYS A 29 7.38 -18.65 13.63
CA LYS A 29 7.57 -19.72 12.66
C LYS A 29 7.69 -19.11 11.25
N ARG A 30 8.82 -19.31 10.57
CA ARG A 30 9.09 -18.86 9.17
C ARG A 30 8.84 -20.04 8.21
N GLY A 31 8.29 -19.82 7.01
CA GLY A 31 8.02 -20.90 6.03
C GLY A 31 7.11 -20.49 4.86
N ALA A 32 6.88 -21.41 3.91
CA ALA A 32 6.01 -21.19 2.74
C ALA A 32 4.52 -21.20 3.12
N TYR A 33 3.72 -20.35 2.46
CA TYR A 33 2.28 -20.20 2.68
C TYR A 33 1.50 -20.77 1.50
N GLU A 34 0.35 -21.40 1.77
CA GLU A 34 -0.54 -21.87 0.72
C GLU A 34 -1.27 -20.69 0.07
N THR A 35 -1.33 -20.69 -1.26
CA THR A 35 -2.13 -19.70 -1.98
C THR A 35 -3.60 -20.08 -1.84
N ASN A 36 -4.33 -19.32 -1.02
CA ASN A 36 -5.77 -19.52 -0.81
C ASN A 36 -6.58 -19.25 -2.11
N LYS A 37 -7.88 -19.61 -2.12
CA LYS A 37 -8.76 -19.49 -3.30
C LYS A 37 -8.87 -18.03 -3.81
N ALA A 38 -9.41 -17.86 -5.01
CA ALA A 38 -9.44 -16.58 -5.72
C ALA A 38 -10.06 -15.41 -4.90
N PHE A 39 -11.14 -15.66 -4.13
CA PHE A 39 -11.81 -14.64 -3.31
C PHE A 39 -11.35 -14.57 -1.85
N ASP A 40 -10.45 -15.46 -1.42
CA ASP A 40 -9.90 -15.42 -0.07
C ASP A 40 -8.79 -14.37 0.04
N ASN A 41 -8.68 -13.74 1.21
CA ASN A 41 -7.74 -12.65 1.51
C ASN A 41 -7.90 -11.46 0.55
N THR A 42 -9.13 -11.24 0.09
CA THR A 42 -9.50 -10.06 -0.67
C THR A 42 -10.06 -9.00 0.27
N PHE A 43 -9.96 -7.73 -0.12
CA PHE A 43 -10.53 -6.63 0.65
C PHE A 43 -11.09 -5.55 -0.27
N ILE A 44 -12.12 -4.86 0.21
CA ILE A 44 -12.65 -3.64 -0.39
C ILE A 44 -12.36 -2.48 0.57
N GLY A 45 -11.67 -1.46 0.08
CA GLY A 45 -11.35 -0.25 0.82
C GLY A 45 -12.12 0.96 0.31
N ILE A 46 -12.51 1.83 1.25
CA ILE A 46 -12.96 3.19 0.95
C ILE A 46 -12.33 4.15 1.95
N GLY A 47 -11.81 5.28 1.48
CA GLY A 47 -11.17 6.29 2.29
C GLY A 47 -11.41 7.70 1.78
N ALA A 48 -11.25 8.67 2.67
CA ALA A 48 -11.29 10.08 2.35
C ALA A 48 -10.17 10.82 3.09
N GLY A 49 -9.75 11.94 2.55
CA GLY A 49 -8.72 12.73 3.19
C GLY A 49 -8.35 13.96 2.39
N ILE A 50 -7.07 14.28 2.40
CA ILE A 50 -6.54 15.52 1.84
C ILE A 50 -5.51 15.21 0.76
N ASN A 51 -5.43 16.10 -0.21
CA ASN A 51 -4.36 16.10 -1.20
C ASN A 51 -3.77 17.50 -1.35
N SER A 52 -2.60 17.58 -1.97
CA SER A 52 -2.03 18.83 -2.46
C SER A 52 -1.31 18.57 -3.79
N THR A 53 -0.83 19.63 -4.43
CA THR A 53 -0.07 19.56 -5.68
C THR A 53 1.24 20.32 -5.51
N ILE A 54 2.35 19.74 -5.95
CA ILE A 54 3.68 20.33 -5.90
C ILE A 54 4.27 20.32 -7.31
N MET A 55 4.71 21.48 -7.80
CA MET A 55 5.38 21.64 -9.09
C MET A 55 6.85 22.04 -8.86
N HIS A 56 7.78 21.40 -9.58
CA HIS A 56 9.24 21.62 -9.46
C HIS A 56 9.70 23.01 -10.02
N PRO A 57 10.92 23.52 -9.74
CA PRO A 57 11.32 24.23 -8.51
C PRO A 57 11.98 25.60 -8.83
N SER A 58 11.66 26.26 -9.94
CA SER A 58 12.27 27.56 -10.27
C SER A 58 11.73 28.72 -9.41
N GLN A 59 10.84 28.44 -8.46
CA GLN A 59 10.31 29.38 -7.49
C GLN A 59 10.28 28.72 -6.08
N PRO A 60 10.72 29.42 -5.02
CA PRO A 60 10.76 28.86 -3.68
C PRO A 60 9.34 28.76 -3.12
N LYS A 61 8.84 27.51 -3.03
CA LYS A 61 7.57 27.11 -2.40
C LYS A 61 6.30 27.57 -3.12
N THR A 62 5.70 26.65 -3.87
CA THR A 62 4.26 26.73 -4.14
C THR A 62 3.68 25.34 -3.90
N TRP A 63 3.45 25.03 -2.62
CA TRP A 63 2.48 24.00 -2.28
C TRP A 63 1.15 24.53 -2.80
N GLY A 64 0.49 23.76 -3.67
CA GLY A 64 -0.88 24.03 -4.07
C GLY A 64 -1.81 23.94 -2.86
N GLU A 65 -3.00 24.53 -3.00
CA GLU A 65 -4.04 24.43 -1.98
C GLU A 65 -4.33 22.98 -1.59
N MET A 66 -4.69 22.81 -0.33
CA MET A 66 -5.18 21.54 0.17
C MET A 66 -6.57 21.29 -0.42
N GLY A 67 -6.73 20.16 -1.08
CA GLY A 67 -8.03 19.71 -1.56
C GLY A 67 -8.48 18.41 -0.91
N LEU A 68 -9.64 17.94 -1.35
CA LEU A 68 -10.24 16.71 -0.88
C LEU A 68 -9.68 15.52 -1.68
N ALA A 69 -9.37 14.43 -1.00
CA ALA A 69 -9.04 13.15 -1.59
C ALA A 69 -10.12 12.12 -1.25
N LEU A 70 -10.44 11.24 -2.20
CA LEU A 70 -11.29 10.08 -2.00
C LEU A 70 -10.63 8.88 -2.67
N ASP A 71 -10.61 7.75 -1.98
CA ASP A 71 -10.00 6.52 -2.45
C ASP A 71 -11.00 5.37 -2.34
N VAL A 72 -11.14 4.58 -3.39
CA VAL A 72 -11.90 3.33 -3.41
C VAL A 72 -11.05 2.27 -4.06
N ASN A 73 -10.82 1.18 -3.37
CA ASN A 73 -9.91 0.14 -3.84
C ASN A 73 -10.47 -1.27 -3.59
N PHE A 74 -10.01 -2.21 -4.40
CA PHE A 74 -10.18 -3.64 -4.23
C PHE A 74 -8.81 -4.29 -4.29
N GLY A 75 -8.46 -5.08 -3.28
CA GLY A 75 -7.17 -5.72 -3.22
C GLY A 75 -7.22 -7.18 -2.83
N LYS A 76 -6.10 -7.86 -3.05
CA LYS A 76 -5.86 -9.25 -2.67
C LYS A 76 -4.46 -9.40 -2.11
N TRP A 77 -4.36 -10.10 -0.99
CA TRP A 77 -3.11 -10.63 -0.48
C TRP A 77 -2.93 -12.05 -1.02
N TRP A 78 -1.86 -12.30 -1.80
CA TRP A 78 -1.53 -13.66 -2.26
C TRP A 78 -0.69 -14.41 -1.23
N THR A 79 0.11 -13.67 -0.47
CA THR A 79 0.84 -14.18 0.69
C THR A 79 0.67 -13.19 1.84
N PRO A 80 1.03 -13.56 3.09
CA PRO A 80 1.07 -12.62 4.21
C PRO A 80 1.91 -11.37 3.99
N ALA A 81 2.87 -11.42 3.06
CA ALA A 81 3.82 -10.35 2.78
C ALA A 81 3.49 -9.58 1.50
N VAL A 82 2.92 -10.23 0.48
CA VAL A 82 2.76 -9.64 -0.86
C VAL A 82 1.30 -9.64 -1.27
N GLY A 83 0.83 -8.47 -1.70
CA GLY A 83 -0.51 -8.25 -2.21
C GLY A 83 -0.50 -7.26 -3.38
N ALA A 84 -1.68 -7.06 -3.97
CA ALA A 84 -1.91 -5.93 -4.86
C ALA A 84 -3.30 -5.37 -4.62
N ARG A 85 -3.49 -4.14 -5.07
CA ARG A 85 -4.80 -3.50 -5.13
C ARG A 85 -4.99 -2.76 -6.44
N LEU A 86 -6.24 -2.63 -6.80
CA LEU A 86 -6.74 -1.92 -7.97
C LEU A 86 -7.75 -0.91 -7.44
N GLY A 87 -7.72 0.32 -7.92
CA GLY A 87 -8.58 1.32 -7.34
C GLY A 87 -8.74 2.58 -8.16
N TYR A 88 -9.51 3.47 -7.57
CA TYR A 88 -9.77 4.80 -8.04
C TYR A 88 -9.49 5.78 -6.90
N HIS A 89 -8.63 6.76 -7.18
CA HIS A 89 -8.27 7.84 -6.28
C HIS A 89 -8.66 9.18 -6.92
N GLY A 90 -9.70 9.80 -6.39
CA GLY A 90 -10.18 11.12 -6.76
C GLY A 90 -9.52 12.22 -5.94
N MET A 91 -9.14 13.31 -6.59
CA MET A 91 -8.57 14.49 -5.94
C MET A 91 -9.28 15.73 -6.46
N TRP A 92 -9.76 16.59 -5.58
CA TRP A 92 -10.43 17.84 -5.95
C TRP A 92 -9.80 19.02 -5.24
N ASN A 93 -9.29 19.97 -6.01
CA ASN A 93 -8.62 21.15 -5.49
C ASN A 93 -9.39 22.41 -5.89
N ASN A 94 -9.50 23.34 -4.95
CA ASN A 94 -9.94 24.69 -5.25
C ASN A 94 -8.70 25.48 -5.69
N SER A 95 -8.76 26.12 -6.85
CA SER A 95 -7.71 27.06 -7.25
C SER A 95 -8.02 28.41 -6.62
N LYS A 96 -7.25 28.90 -5.67
CA LYS A 96 -7.04 30.35 -5.48
C LYS A 96 -5.58 30.75 -5.68
N GLN A 97 -4.64 29.80 -5.73
CA GLN A 97 -3.20 30.10 -5.83
C GLN A 97 -2.46 29.50 -7.02
N VAL A 98 -3.15 28.89 -7.98
CA VAL A 98 -2.47 28.45 -9.21
C VAL A 98 -2.89 29.35 -10.36
N PHE A 99 -1.90 30.10 -10.89
CA PHE A 99 -1.86 30.77 -12.19
C PHE A 99 -2.37 32.23 -12.28
N ASP A 100 -1.49 33.20 -11.98
CA ASP A 100 -1.40 34.40 -12.82
C ASP A 100 -0.22 34.22 -13.77
N ALA A 101 -0.53 34.09 -15.06
CA ALA A 101 0.29 34.51 -16.21
C ALA A 101 -0.30 34.02 -17.55
N ASN A 102 -1.06 32.92 -17.62
CA ASN A 102 -1.54 32.37 -18.92
C ASN A 102 -2.83 31.51 -18.86
N GLY A 103 -3.88 31.96 -18.16
CA GLY A 103 -5.25 31.60 -18.53
C GLY A 103 -5.95 30.45 -17.79
N ILE A 104 -5.66 30.22 -16.50
CA ILE A 104 -6.61 29.52 -15.62
C ILE A 104 -7.19 30.55 -14.67
N ASP A 105 -8.49 30.83 -14.83
CA ASP A 105 -9.24 31.75 -14.00
C ASP A 105 -9.17 31.27 -12.53
N ALA A 106 -8.75 32.14 -11.62
CA ALA A 106 -8.38 31.85 -10.22
C ALA A 106 -9.56 31.40 -9.32
N ASN A 107 -10.65 30.94 -9.92
CA ASN A 107 -11.88 30.47 -9.26
C ASN A 107 -12.40 29.15 -9.87
N THR A 108 -11.61 28.44 -10.68
CA THR A 108 -12.07 27.22 -11.35
C THR A 108 -11.67 25.97 -10.56
N PRO A 109 -12.62 25.24 -9.95
CA PRO A 109 -12.29 23.95 -9.32
C PRO A 109 -11.79 22.97 -10.38
N TYR A 110 -10.69 22.29 -10.10
CA TYR A 110 -10.15 21.24 -10.96
C TYR A 110 -10.07 19.92 -10.20
N GLY A 111 -10.35 18.83 -10.91
CA GLY A 111 -10.39 17.48 -10.35
C GLY A 111 -9.44 16.53 -11.10
N PHE A 112 -8.75 15.69 -10.34
CA PHE A 112 -7.96 14.58 -10.85
C PHE A 112 -8.63 13.25 -10.52
N HIS A 113 -8.54 12.36 -11.48
CA HIS A 113 -9.15 11.04 -11.45
C HIS A 113 -8.04 10.04 -11.76
N TYR A 114 -7.56 9.34 -10.74
CA TYR A 114 -6.46 8.39 -10.86
C TYR A 114 -6.98 6.97 -10.77
N PHE A 115 -6.87 6.20 -11.85
CA PHE A 115 -7.15 4.76 -11.85
C PHE A 115 -5.83 4.02 -11.71
N HIS A 116 -5.68 3.23 -10.67
CA HIS A 116 -4.37 2.75 -10.24
C HIS A 116 -4.33 1.25 -9.97
N GLY A 117 -3.16 0.67 -10.21
CA GLY A 117 -2.77 -0.65 -9.75
C GLY A 117 -1.54 -0.53 -8.88
N ASP A 118 -1.60 -1.14 -7.70
CA ASP A 118 -0.56 -1.02 -6.69
C ASP A 118 -0.05 -2.39 -6.27
N ILE A 119 1.27 -2.50 -6.07
CA ILE A 119 1.92 -3.68 -5.52
C ILE A 119 2.27 -3.40 -4.07
N LEU A 120 1.70 -4.19 -3.16
CA LEU A 120 1.78 -4.03 -1.72
C LEU A 120 2.84 -4.97 -1.14
N TRP A 121 3.67 -4.45 -0.25
CA TRP A 121 4.61 -5.25 0.52
C TRP A 121 4.44 -5.02 2.02
N ASN A 122 3.83 -5.97 2.72
CA ASN A 122 3.70 -5.96 4.16
C ASN A 122 5.03 -6.34 4.84
N ILE A 123 5.74 -5.32 5.31
CA ILE A 123 7.02 -5.46 6.00
C ILE A 123 6.84 -6.04 7.41
N SER A 124 5.74 -5.70 8.11
CA SER A 124 5.44 -6.21 9.44
C SER A 124 5.42 -7.74 9.47
N ASN A 125 4.75 -8.36 8.49
CA ASN A 125 4.72 -9.82 8.35
C ASN A 125 6.03 -10.40 7.79
N SER A 126 6.80 -9.62 7.02
CA SER A 126 8.08 -10.05 6.46
C SER A 126 9.19 -10.14 7.52
N ILE A 127 9.27 -9.16 8.43
CA ILE A 127 10.33 -9.07 9.44
C ILE A 127 9.95 -9.78 10.73
N ALA A 128 8.73 -9.54 11.23
CA ALA A 128 8.27 -10.04 12.52
C ALA A 128 7.45 -11.34 12.41
N GLY A 129 7.37 -11.93 11.21
CA GLY A 129 6.58 -13.13 10.93
C GLY A 129 5.08 -12.88 10.88
N TYR A 130 4.37 -13.76 10.17
CA TYR A 130 2.91 -13.67 10.07
C TYR A 130 2.25 -13.93 11.43
N LYS A 131 1.45 -12.96 11.86
CA LYS A 131 0.61 -13.03 13.06
C LYS A 131 -0.79 -12.58 12.66
N ALA A 132 -1.77 -13.48 12.72
CA ALA A 132 -3.13 -13.21 12.24
C ALA A 132 -3.80 -12.09 13.07
N ASP A 133 -3.65 -12.13 14.39
CA ASP A 133 -4.21 -11.17 15.36
C ASP A 133 -3.37 -9.88 15.52
N ARG A 134 -2.44 -9.60 14.62
CA ARG A 134 -1.64 -8.38 14.67
C ARG A 134 -2.54 -7.14 14.52
N PHE A 135 -2.45 -6.23 15.49
CA PHE A 135 -3.24 -5.00 15.49
C PHE A 135 -2.80 -4.01 14.40
N TRP A 136 -1.50 -3.90 14.14
CA TRP A 136 -0.96 -2.93 13.20
C TRP A 136 0.01 -3.56 12.20
N ASP A 137 -0.28 -3.32 10.92
CA ASP A 137 0.53 -3.71 9.78
C ASP A 137 1.00 -2.48 9.00
N PHE A 138 2.21 -2.59 8.48
CA PHE A 138 2.88 -1.55 7.73
C PHE A 138 3.27 -2.08 6.35
N ALA A 139 2.70 -1.48 5.31
CA ALA A 139 2.87 -1.92 3.93
C ALA A 139 3.23 -0.77 2.98
N PRO A 140 4.52 -0.53 2.70
CA PRO A 140 4.87 0.27 1.54
C PRO A 140 4.35 -0.36 0.25
N TYR A 141 4.06 0.50 -0.73
CA TYR A 141 3.62 0.07 -2.04
C TYR A 141 4.12 0.97 -3.16
N ALA A 142 4.22 0.39 -4.35
CA ALA A 142 4.42 1.12 -5.59
C ALA A 142 3.09 1.18 -6.34
N THR A 143 2.77 2.34 -6.92
CA THR A 143 1.53 2.58 -7.67
C THR A 143 1.86 3.03 -9.09
N MET A 144 1.06 2.58 -10.04
CA MET A 144 1.08 3.09 -11.41
C MET A 144 -0.34 3.07 -11.99
N GLY A 145 -0.64 4.04 -12.84
CA GLY A 145 -1.99 4.17 -13.32
C GLY A 145 -2.21 5.28 -14.35
N LEU A 146 -3.48 5.42 -14.71
CA LEU A 146 -3.97 6.45 -15.61
C LEU A 146 -4.52 7.61 -14.80
N LEU A 147 -3.99 8.80 -15.07
CA LEU A 147 -4.35 10.04 -14.42
C LEU A 147 -5.08 10.92 -15.43
N ASN A 148 -6.36 11.15 -15.14
CA ASN A 148 -7.24 11.98 -15.95
C ASN A 148 -7.51 13.29 -15.25
N VAL A 149 -7.45 14.39 -16.01
CA VAL A 149 -7.71 15.74 -15.50
C VAL A 149 -9.03 16.26 -16.07
N ASN A 150 -9.98 16.55 -15.19
CA ASN A 150 -11.23 17.19 -15.59
C ASN A 150 -11.06 18.72 -15.58
N LYS A 151 -10.84 19.30 -16.77
CA LYS A 151 -10.80 20.75 -17.01
C LYS A 151 -12.21 21.30 -17.28
N SER A 152 -13.16 21.07 -16.37
CA SER A 152 -14.55 21.47 -16.59
C SER A 152 -14.84 22.90 -16.10
N ARG A 153 -14.30 23.94 -16.78
CA ARG A 153 -14.96 25.27 -16.93
C ARG A 153 -14.17 26.25 -17.82
N THR A 154 -14.06 25.98 -19.11
CA THR A 154 -13.88 27.09 -20.08
C THR A 154 -14.93 26.96 -21.17
N PRO A 155 -15.62 28.05 -21.59
CA PRO A 155 -16.56 28.01 -22.71
C PRO A 155 -15.86 27.81 -24.07
N PHE A 156 -14.53 27.74 -24.10
CA PHE A 156 -13.73 27.78 -25.32
C PHE A 156 -12.55 26.79 -25.39
N ALA A 157 -12.28 25.94 -24.40
CA ALA A 157 -11.22 24.94 -24.54
C ALA A 157 -11.78 23.62 -25.07
N LYS A 158 -11.20 23.16 -26.19
CA LYS A 158 -11.39 21.81 -26.71
C LYS A 158 -11.31 20.78 -25.58
N THR A 159 -12.29 19.88 -25.55
CA THR A 159 -12.32 18.64 -24.78
C THR A 159 -11.14 17.74 -25.14
N THR A 160 -9.93 18.09 -24.73
CA THR A 160 -8.78 17.18 -24.77
C THR A 160 -8.74 16.45 -23.43
N ARG A 161 -9.35 15.26 -23.42
CA ARG A 161 -9.09 14.25 -22.38
C ARG A 161 -7.63 13.81 -22.54
N ASN A 162 -6.72 14.48 -21.84
CA ASN A 162 -5.35 14.00 -21.75
C ASN A 162 -5.33 12.86 -20.72
N HIS A 163 -5.22 11.63 -21.22
CA HIS A 163 -4.91 10.47 -20.39
C HIS A 163 -3.40 10.50 -20.22
N GLU A 164 -2.93 10.76 -19.01
CA GLU A 164 -1.50 10.71 -18.71
C GLU A 164 -1.20 9.53 -17.80
N TRP A 165 -0.04 8.91 -18.01
CA TRP A 165 0.45 7.92 -17.08
C TRP A 165 1.07 8.61 -15.88
N ALA A 166 0.81 8.07 -14.70
CA ALA A 166 1.42 8.51 -13.47
C ALA A 166 1.89 7.30 -12.67
N ALA A 167 2.96 7.49 -11.92
CA ALA A 167 3.54 6.47 -11.07
C ALA A 167 4.02 7.10 -9.77
N GLY A 168 4.03 6.32 -8.70
CA GLY A 168 4.28 6.84 -7.38
C GLY A 168 4.60 5.77 -6.37
N LEU A 169 4.76 6.22 -5.14
CA LEU A 169 4.98 5.36 -3.98
C LEU A 169 4.00 5.79 -2.90
N GLY A 170 3.63 4.84 -2.05
CA GLY A 170 2.89 5.15 -0.85
C GLY A 170 3.10 4.16 0.26
N LEU A 171 2.40 4.43 1.35
CA LEU A 171 2.61 3.81 2.63
C LEU A 171 1.26 3.56 3.29
N LEU A 172 0.86 2.30 3.29
CA LEU A 172 -0.40 1.84 3.84
C LEU A 172 -0.19 1.35 5.28
N ASN A 173 -0.84 2.01 6.21
CA ASN A 173 -0.95 1.59 7.60
C ASN A 173 -2.30 0.92 7.79
N ILE A 174 -2.30 -0.33 8.26
CA ILE A 174 -3.50 -1.13 8.44
C ILE A 174 -3.68 -1.41 9.92
N LEU A 175 -4.77 -0.93 10.50
CA LEU A 175 -5.15 -1.10 11.90
C LEU A 175 -6.30 -2.09 11.97
N ARG A 176 -6.05 -3.32 12.39
CA ARG A 176 -7.05 -4.38 12.53
C ARG A 176 -7.93 -4.08 13.74
N VAL A 177 -9.18 -3.68 13.50
CA VAL A 177 -10.17 -3.44 14.56
C VAL A 177 -10.93 -4.73 14.88
N THR A 178 -11.30 -5.48 13.85
CA THR A 178 -11.93 -6.80 13.96
C THR A 178 -11.33 -7.75 12.92
N GLU A 179 -11.74 -9.01 12.91
CA GLU A 179 -11.26 -9.97 11.89
C GLU A 179 -11.64 -9.57 10.45
N ARG A 180 -12.70 -8.77 10.29
CA ARG A 180 -13.26 -8.40 8.99
C ARG A 180 -13.12 -6.91 8.66
N ILE A 181 -12.78 -6.08 9.62
CA ILE A 181 -12.75 -4.62 9.46
C ILE A 181 -11.40 -4.09 9.92
N ASN A 182 -10.74 -3.40 9.01
CA ASN A 182 -9.51 -2.66 9.24
C ASN A 182 -9.76 -1.17 9.05
N VAL A 183 -9.17 -0.35 9.90
CA VAL A 183 -8.99 1.08 9.64
C VAL A 183 -7.67 1.25 8.89
N THR A 184 -7.65 2.10 7.88
CA THR A 184 -6.48 2.32 7.04
C THR A 184 -6.06 3.78 7.07
N LEU A 185 -4.76 4.03 7.12
CA LEU A 185 -4.15 5.34 6.87
C LEU A 185 -3.17 5.17 5.72
N ASP A 186 -3.49 5.77 4.59
CA ASP A 186 -2.70 5.70 3.37
C ASP A 186 -2.04 7.05 3.07
N LEU A 187 -0.72 7.04 2.94
CA LEU A 187 0.09 8.20 2.57
C LEU A 187 0.72 7.93 1.21
N MET A 188 0.43 8.75 0.21
CA MET A 188 0.89 8.54 -1.16
C MET A 188 1.56 9.78 -1.73
N VAL A 189 2.54 9.60 -2.60
CA VAL A 189 3.04 10.64 -3.51
C VAL A 189 3.05 10.09 -4.92
N LEU A 190 2.27 10.71 -5.79
CA LEU A 190 2.18 10.38 -7.20
C LEU A 190 2.97 11.39 -8.05
N ALA A 191 3.68 10.92 -9.07
CA ALA A 191 4.37 11.74 -10.06
C ALA A 191 3.75 11.55 -11.44
N GLY A 192 3.45 12.65 -12.13
CA GLY A 192 2.90 12.66 -13.47
C GLY A 192 3.55 13.74 -14.35
N LYS A 193 3.28 13.69 -15.65
CA LYS A 193 3.79 14.70 -16.58
C LYS A 193 3.07 16.04 -16.36
N GLY A 194 3.77 17.15 -16.50
CA GLY A 194 3.26 18.49 -16.25
C GLY A 194 2.28 18.98 -17.31
N SER A 195 2.30 18.40 -18.52
CA SER A 195 1.46 18.79 -19.66
C SER A 195 -0.04 18.64 -19.44
N ALA A 196 -0.49 17.77 -18.53
CA ALA A 196 -1.90 17.72 -18.17
C ALA A 196 -2.33 18.92 -17.30
N TYR A 197 -1.38 19.60 -16.66
CA TYR A 197 -1.62 20.56 -15.58
C TYR A 197 -1.24 22.00 -15.95
N THR A 198 -0.27 22.18 -16.84
CA THR A 198 0.22 23.49 -17.32
C THR A 198 0.54 23.43 -18.81
N THR A 199 0.61 24.60 -19.45
CA THR A 199 1.05 24.79 -20.84
C THR A 199 2.51 24.37 -21.06
N ASP A 200 3.28 24.24 -19.97
CA ASP A 200 4.72 23.91 -19.98
C ASP A 200 4.92 22.38 -19.89
N SER A 201 5.13 21.72 -21.04
CA SER A 201 5.06 20.26 -21.19
C SER A 201 6.20 19.45 -20.58
N ASP A 202 7.28 20.13 -20.16
CA ASP A 202 8.58 19.49 -19.88
C ASP A 202 8.84 19.27 -18.38
N ARG A 203 7.84 19.53 -17.53
CA ARG A 203 7.99 19.45 -16.08
C ARG A 203 7.31 18.22 -15.49
N VAL A 204 7.76 17.77 -14.32
CA VAL A 204 7.08 16.74 -13.51
C VAL A 204 6.26 17.43 -12.43
N ALA A 205 5.02 17.00 -12.24
CA ALA A 205 4.15 17.41 -11.15
C ALA A 205 4.04 16.27 -10.12
N LEU A 206 4.03 16.63 -8.84
CA LEU A 206 3.86 15.71 -7.73
C LEU A 206 2.52 15.95 -7.03
N PHE A 207 1.89 14.88 -6.58
CA PHE A 207 0.58 14.88 -5.97
C PHE A 207 0.63 14.08 -4.67
N PRO A 208 1.04 14.71 -3.55
CA PRO A 208 0.93 14.08 -2.23
C PRO A 208 -0.55 13.98 -1.79
N SER A 209 -0.92 12.84 -1.23
CA SER A 209 -2.22 12.64 -0.57
C SER A 209 -2.08 11.86 0.74
N ALA A 210 -3.03 12.11 1.63
CA ALA A 210 -3.18 11.37 2.88
C ALA A 210 -4.67 11.05 3.05
N THR A 211 -5.02 9.77 3.13
CA THR A 211 -6.40 9.30 3.29
C THR A 211 -6.55 8.39 4.50
N ILE A 212 -7.68 8.51 5.18
CA ILE A 212 -8.10 7.59 6.23
C ILE A 212 -9.36 6.89 5.76
N GLY A 213 -9.43 5.57 5.97
CA GLY A 213 -10.51 4.76 5.43
C GLY A 213 -10.79 3.50 6.21
N LEU A 214 -11.77 2.76 5.70
CA LEU A 214 -12.13 1.43 6.17
C LEU A 214 -11.86 0.43 5.06
N ALA A 215 -11.29 -0.72 5.43
CA ALA A 215 -11.14 -1.87 4.56
C ALA A 215 -11.88 -3.07 5.13
N PHE A 216 -12.75 -3.66 4.30
CA PHE A 216 -13.56 -4.82 4.64
C PHE A 216 -12.93 -6.05 4.01
N ASN A 217 -12.47 -6.99 4.85
CA ASN A 217 -11.87 -8.24 4.41
C ASN A 217 -12.96 -9.25 4.04
N LEU A 218 -12.82 -9.85 2.86
CA LEU A 218 -13.75 -10.79 2.27
C LEU A 218 -13.12 -12.20 2.19
N GLY A 219 -13.97 -13.21 2.25
CA GLY A 219 -13.54 -14.61 2.25
C GLY A 219 -12.80 -15.00 3.53
N LYS A 220 -11.92 -15.99 3.41
CA LYS A 220 -10.98 -16.36 4.48
C LYS A 220 -9.94 -15.25 4.65
N THR A 221 -9.71 -14.82 5.87
CA THR A 221 -8.80 -13.71 6.20
C THR A 221 -7.42 -14.17 6.69
N ASN A 222 -7.27 -15.48 6.91
CA ASN A 222 -6.06 -16.08 7.44
C ASN A 222 -5.33 -16.92 6.39
N PHE A 223 -3.99 -16.94 6.47
CA PHE A 223 -3.14 -17.79 5.65
C PHE A 223 -2.79 -19.09 6.38
N ASP A 224 -3.02 -20.21 5.70
CA ASP A 224 -2.53 -21.51 6.17
C ASP A 224 -1.09 -21.71 5.70
N ARG A 225 -0.31 -22.37 6.55
CA ARG A 225 1.06 -22.77 6.20
C ARG A 225 0.98 -24.01 5.34
N HIS A 226 1.91 -24.13 4.39
CA HIS A 226 2.14 -25.42 3.77
C HIS A 226 2.62 -26.37 4.87
N SER A 227 1.88 -27.44 5.16
CA SER A 227 2.39 -28.45 6.08
C SER A 227 3.56 -29.13 5.39
N GLU A 228 4.78 -28.84 5.82
CA GLU A 228 5.86 -29.79 5.61
C GLU A 228 5.36 -31.11 6.17
N ILE A 229 5.18 -32.10 5.29
CA ILE A 229 5.01 -33.48 5.69
C ILE A 229 6.30 -33.81 6.44
N THR A 230 6.35 -33.60 7.75
CA THR A 230 7.41 -34.16 8.55
C THR A 230 7.23 -35.66 8.37
N PRO A 231 8.15 -36.40 7.70
CA PRO A 231 8.05 -37.85 7.72
C PRO A 231 8.02 -38.18 9.20
N VAL A 232 6.92 -38.75 9.66
CA VAL A 232 6.88 -39.36 10.97
C VAL A 232 7.90 -40.48 10.83
N VAL A 233 9.12 -40.23 11.28
CA VAL A 233 10.08 -41.29 11.55
C VAL A 233 9.43 -42.03 12.70
N VAL A 234 8.57 -42.99 12.38
CA VAL A 234 8.14 -43.99 13.34
C VAL A 234 9.44 -44.73 13.64
N PRO A 235 10.04 -44.60 14.83
CA PRO A 235 11.11 -45.52 15.19
C PRO A 235 10.46 -46.88 15.20
N VAL A 236 10.65 -47.65 14.13
CA VAL A 236 10.30 -49.06 14.14
C VAL A 236 11.20 -49.64 15.21
N PRO A 237 10.67 -50.18 16.32
CA PRO A 237 11.51 -50.77 17.33
C PRO A 237 12.22 -51.96 16.67
N PHE A 238 13.51 -51.80 16.36
CA PHE A 238 14.32 -52.92 15.92
C PHE A 238 14.31 -53.95 17.03
N THR A 239 13.88 -55.17 16.73
CA THR A 239 14.09 -56.27 17.66
C THR A 239 15.59 -56.55 17.76
N VAL A 240 16.04 -57.08 18.90
CA VAL A 240 17.47 -57.39 19.14
C VAL A 240 18.02 -58.29 18.01
N GLU A 241 17.20 -59.19 17.49
CA GLU A 241 17.54 -60.07 16.36
C GLU A 241 17.80 -59.29 15.07
N GLN A 242 16.98 -58.29 14.75
CA GLN A 242 17.15 -57.46 13.56
C GLN A 242 18.44 -56.64 13.64
N TYR A 243 18.77 -56.10 14.81
CA TYR A 243 20.01 -55.37 15.04
C TYR A 243 21.24 -56.28 14.83
N ASN A 244 21.24 -57.47 15.42
CA ASN A 244 22.34 -58.42 15.29
C ASN A 244 22.53 -58.89 13.83
N SER A 245 21.44 -59.14 13.11
CA SER A 245 21.50 -59.54 11.70
C SER A 245 22.08 -58.45 10.78
N LEU A 246 21.89 -57.17 11.13
CA LEU A 246 22.45 -56.03 10.41
C LEU A 246 23.94 -55.86 10.74
N ALA A 247 24.31 -56.04 12.01
CA ALA A 247 25.70 -56.00 12.45
C ALA A 247 26.55 -57.10 11.78
N GLU A 248 26.02 -58.33 11.68
CA GLU A 248 26.69 -59.43 10.99
C GLU A 248 26.87 -59.16 9.49
N LYS A 249 25.85 -58.58 8.84
CA LYS A 249 25.93 -58.22 7.41
C LYS A 249 26.90 -57.07 7.14
N ALA A 250 27.02 -56.11 8.06
CA ALA A 250 27.99 -55.03 7.95
C ALA A 250 29.42 -55.53 8.16
N ALA A 251 29.64 -56.45 9.11
CA ALA A 251 30.93 -57.07 9.34
C ALA A 251 31.38 -57.99 8.19
N ALA A 252 30.46 -58.53 7.39
CA ALA A 252 30.76 -59.32 6.20
C ALA A 252 31.08 -58.48 4.94
N LEU A 253 30.93 -57.15 5.04
CA LEU A 253 31.24 -56.20 3.95
C LEU A 253 32.59 -55.48 4.14
N GLU A 254 33.25 -55.66 5.29
CA GLU A 254 34.67 -55.32 5.52
C GLU A 254 35.58 -56.51 5.18
#